data_AF-A0A7S3X7V5-F1
#
_entry.id   AF-A0A7S3X7V5-F1
#
_cell.length_a   1.000
_cell.length_b   1.000
_cell.length_c   1.000
_cell.angle_alpha   90.00
_cell.angle_beta   90.00
_cell.angle_gamma   90.00
#
_symmetry.space_group_name_H-M   'P 1'
#
loop_
_entity.id
_entity.type
_entity.pdbx_description
1 polymer ?
#
loop_
_entity_poly.entity_id
_entity_poly.type
_entity_poly.pdbx_seq_one_letter_code
_entity_poly.pdbx_strand_id
1 'polypeptide(L)'
;VALSIAGSVFKRMYEQAAAVGTAARLATQVNVSVIARIHSVCKKVGQFVADMLIYADDERKLHEEIVLSLLLAQVVTMTDLSPRLAKHLSANRSAHSIAFCAWLVRRTMLDEPLVAATEAKELLGALAAIAQQPTPSEGLLRLLDDLRAALAGGGAQGGRLPKPPPPGTAAAVATGLGGGAPPPHGYARGPPPEPHDPALARAREQLAPLWAEWLGLCSQQGANERGFVNQLQTAGWLRRDEHGDRFLRVMTELAISAAHTDGVVAGAADTAKPPLAMATLDAYSKLVVLLLKALTPEPTPSGARDMSPSALAATAKAQLGLLTKVLGVLITHLLRSHALTAAHGIAAAAAQHRQDPVGSPPPFNQRSYLRLFGNWLTDLSAPDPSLDTLQPQ
;
A
#
# COMPACT_ATOMS: atom_id res chain seq x y z
N VAL A 1 9.30 11.32 17.82
CA VAL A 1 8.44 11.56 16.64
C VAL A 1 8.06 10.26 15.93
N ALA A 2 8.98 9.51 15.33
CA ALA A 2 8.66 8.28 14.57
C ALA A 2 7.82 7.25 15.34
N LEU A 3 8.16 6.96 16.62
CA LEU A 3 7.39 6.04 17.47
C LEU A 3 5.97 6.55 17.79
N SER A 4 5.82 7.86 17.97
CA SER A 4 4.50 8.49 18.22
C SER A 4 3.62 8.44 16.97
N ILE A 5 4.19 8.66 15.78
CA ILE A 5 3.49 8.49 14.51
C ILE A 5 3.10 7.01 14.32
N ALA A 6 4.03 6.08 14.53
CA ALA A 6 3.76 4.65 14.44
C ALA A 6 2.66 4.23 15.43
N GLY A 7 2.67 4.72 16.67
CA GLY A 7 1.63 4.46 17.66
C GLY A 7 0.26 5.01 17.24
N SER A 8 0.22 6.20 16.63
CA SER A 8 -1.02 6.80 16.13
C SER A 8 -1.60 6.01 14.95
N VAL A 9 -0.76 5.60 14.01
CA VAL A 9 -1.16 4.75 12.86
C VAL A 9 -1.60 3.37 13.35
N PHE A 10 -0.90 2.80 14.32
CA PHE A 10 -1.24 1.51 14.90
C PHE A 10 -2.60 1.55 15.60
N LYS A 11 -2.87 2.57 16.42
CA LYS A 11 -4.19 2.75 17.06
C LYS A 11 -5.30 2.86 16.02
N ARG A 12 -5.10 3.70 15.00
CA ARG A 12 -6.05 3.88 13.90
C ARG A 12 -6.31 2.57 13.14
N MET A 13 -5.29 1.75 12.94
CA MET A 13 -5.41 0.45 12.30
C MET A 13 -6.37 -0.48 13.06
N TYR A 14 -6.31 -0.51 14.40
CA TYR A 14 -7.25 -1.28 15.22
C TYR A 14 -8.65 -0.67 15.32
N GLU A 15 -8.77 0.65 15.28
CA GLU A 15 -10.07 1.33 15.18
C GLU A 15 -10.78 0.97 13.87
N GLN A 16 -10.02 0.86 12.77
CA GLN A 16 -10.53 0.55 11.44
C GLN A 16 -10.75 -0.96 11.22
N ALA A 17 -9.93 -1.81 11.82
CA ALA A 17 -10.10 -3.27 11.75
C ALA A 17 -11.34 -3.77 12.50
N ALA A 18 -11.84 -2.99 13.47
CA ALA A 18 -13.13 -3.27 14.12
C ALA A 18 -14.34 -3.12 13.17
N ALA A 19 -14.17 -2.47 12.01
CA ALA A 19 -15.19 -2.44 10.96
C ALA A 19 -15.13 -3.73 10.12
N VAL A 20 -16.29 -4.31 9.80
CA VAL A 20 -16.38 -5.53 8.99
C VAL A 20 -16.35 -5.17 7.50
N GLY A 21 -15.47 -5.82 6.73
CA GLY A 21 -15.47 -5.75 5.26
C GLY A 21 -14.08 -5.57 4.63
N THR A 22 -14.04 -5.62 3.29
CA THR A 22 -12.83 -5.45 2.47
C THR A 22 -12.13 -4.11 2.68
N ALA A 23 -12.89 -3.06 2.99
CA ALA A 23 -12.35 -1.73 3.29
C ALA A 23 -11.46 -1.73 4.54
N ALA A 24 -11.79 -2.54 5.55
CA ALA A 24 -10.98 -2.68 6.77
C ALA A 24 -9.67 -3.41 6.49
N ARG A 25 -9.69 -4.41 5.59
CA ARG A 25 -8.50 -5.14 5.14
C ARG A 25 -7.53 -4.25 4.38
N LEU A 26 -8.04 -3.51 3.40
CA LEU A 26 -7.20 -2.60 2.62
C LEU A 26 -6.71 -1.41 3.46
N ALA A 27 -7.52 -0.89 4.38
CA ALA A 27 -7.05 0.10 5.37
C ALA A 27 -5.91 -0.47 6.23
N THR A 28 -6.02 -1.73 6.66
CA THR A 28 -4.95 -2.43 7.39
C THR A 28 -3.69 -2.53 6.55
N GLN A 29 -3.78 -2.97 5.30
CA GLN A 29 -2.65 -3.05 4.36
C GLN A 29 -1.96 -1.69 4.16
N VAL A 30 -2.73 -0.62 3.97
CA VAL A 30 -2.20 0.75 3.84
C VAL A 30 -1.49 1.17 5.12
N ASN A 31 -2.11 1.01 6.29
CA ASN A 31 -1.50 1.37 7.57
C ASN A 31 -0.22 0.56 7.83
N VAL A 32 -0.22 -0.73 7.52
CA VAL A 32 0.97 -1.60 7.60
C VAL A 32 2.08 -1.10 6.68
N SER A 33 1.76 -0.70 5.44
CA SER A 33 2.77 -0.15 4.51
C SER A 33 3.40 1.15 5.04
N VAL A 34 2.60 2.01 5.69
CA VAL A 34 3.09 3.23 6.36
C VAL A 34 4.01 2.86 7.52
N ILE A 35 3.60 1.93 8.40
CA ILE A 35 4.42 1.46 9.52
C ILE A 35 5.72 0.83 8.99
N ALA A 36 5.66 0.02 7.93
CA ALA A 36 6.83 -0.59 7.31
C ALA A 36 7.81 0.46 6.77
N ARG A 37 7.29 1.55 6.20
CA ARG A 37 8.12 2.66 5.76
C ARG A 37 8.78 3.36 6.95
N ILE A 38 8.04 3.65 8.02
CA ILE A 38 8.61 4.25 9.23
C ILE A 38 9.66 3.30 9.84
N HIS A 39 9.39 1.99 9.88
CA HIS A 39 10.33 0.97 10.35
C HIS A 39 11.61 0.90 9.51
N SER A 40 11.52 1.11 8.19
CA SER A 40 12.70 1.15 7.32
C SER A 40 13.67 2.29 7.70
N VAL A 41 13.14 3.40 8.23
CA VAL A 41 13.91 4.58 8.66
C VAL A 41 14.27 4.52 10.16
N CYS A 42 13.40 3.93 10.99
CA CYS A 42 13.55 3.83 12.43
C CYS A 42 13.31 2.39 12.91
N LYS A 43 14.39 1.62 13.06
CA LYS A 43 14.33 0.20 13.44
C LYS A 43 13.69 -0.07 14.81
N LYS A 44 13.70 0.92 15.71
CA LYS A 44 13.00 0.85 17.00
C LYS A 44 11.48 0.66 16.86
N VAL A 45 10.90 0.99 15.70
CA VAL A 45 9.47 0.80 15.42
C VAL A 45 9.08 -0.67 15.46
N GLY A 46 9.91 -1.59 14.97
CA GLY A 46 9.57 -3.01 14.96
C GLY A 46 9.35 -3.55 16.37
N GLN A 47 10.28 -3.27 17.27
CA GLN A 47 10.17 -3.65 18.69
C GLN A 47 8.97 -2.97 19.38
N PHE A 48 8.76 -1.68 19.13
CA PHE A 48 7.62 -0.93 19.68
C PHE A 48 6.27 -1.48 19.21
N VAL A 49 6.12 -1.78 17.92
CA VAL A 49 4.91 -2.36 17.35
C VAL A 49 4.67 -3.76 17.92
N ALA A 50 5.71 -4.57 18.05
CA ALA A 50 5.60 -5.89 18.68
C ALA A 50 5.19 -5.80 20.17
N ASP A 51 5.59 -4.77 20.91
CA ASP A 51 5.10 -4.55 22.28
C ASP A 51 3.63 -4.12 22.28
N MET A 52 3.25 -3.24 21.36
CA MET A 52 1.87 -2.80 21.21
C MET A 52 0.90 -3.94 20.87
N LEU A 53 1.31 -4.92 20.05
CA LEU A 53 0.49 -6.10 19.69
C LEU A 53 0.11 -6.96 20.90
N ILE A 54 0.95 -6.98 21.93
CA ILE A 54 0.81 -7.87 23.10
C ILE A 54 0.28 -7.12 24.32
N TYR A 55 0.73 -5.88 24.55
CA TYR A 55 0.52 -5.19 25.82
C TYR A 55 -0.51 -4.04 25.79
N ALA A 56 -0.96 -3.54 24.63
CA ALA A 56 -1.85 -2.36 24.55
C ALA A 56 -3.25 -2.57 25.16
N ASP A 57 -3.72 -1.72 26.08
CA ASP A 57 -4.94 -1.87 26.94
C ASP A 57 -6.34 -2.09 26.29
N ASP A 58 -6.46 -2.86 25.21
CA ASP A 58 -7.69 -3.02 24.43
C ASP A 58 -8.16 -4.50 24.35
N GLU A 59 -9.46 -4.71 24.14
CA GLU A 59 -10.06 -6.02 23.81
C GLU A 59 -9.63 -6.54 22.43
N ARG A 60 -8.93 -5.70 21.67
CA ARG A 60 -8.56 -5.95 20.26
C ARG A 60 -7.14 -6.47 20.08
N LYS A 61 -6.40 -6.80 21.14
CA LYS A 61 -5.06 -7.42 21.04
C LYS A 61 -5.11 -8.68 20.15
N LEU A 62 -4.00 -9.00 19.49
CA LEU A 62 -3.88 -10.25 18.71
C LEU A 62 -4.89 -10.40 17.56
N HIS A 63 -5.27 -9.31 16.89
CA HIS A 63 -6.08 -9.40 15.67
C HIS A 63 -5.32 -10.12 14.54
N GLU A 64 -5.88 -11.24 14.07
CA GLU A 64 -5.30 -12.16 13.07
C GLU A 64 -4.71 -11.42 11.85
N GLU A 65 -5.53 -10.63 11.17
CA GLU A 65 -5.13 -9.95 9.94
C GLU A 65 -4.02 -8.90 10.15
N ILE A 66 -4.06 -8.18 11.27
CA ILE A 66 -3.07 -7.14 11.58
C ILE A 66 -1.72 -7.79 11.84
N VAL A 67 -1.67 -8.83 12.69
CA VAL A 67 -0.43 -9.51 13.03
C VAL A 67 0.18 -10.16 11.79
N LEU A 68 -0.63 -10.87 11.00
CA LEU A 68 -0.15 -11.52 9.78
C LEU A 68 0.36 -10.49 8.76
N SER A 69 -0.35 -9.38 8.56
CA SER A 69 0.07 -8.34 7.62
C SER A 69 1.40 -7.68 8.05
N LEU A 70 1.59 -7.43 9.35
CA LEU A 70 2.84 -6.90 9.88
C LEU A 70 4.02 -7.88 9.75
N LEU A 71 3.74 -9.19 9.88
CA LEU A 71 4.71 -10.26 9.67
C LEU A 71 5.15 -10.35 8.21
N LEU A 72 4.17 -10.38 7.29
CA LEU A 72 4.40 -10.40 5.84
C LEU A 72 5.18 -9.17 5.36
N ALA A 73 4.91 -8.01 5.96
CA ALA A 73 5.64 -6.77 5.67
C ALA A 73 7.03 -6.70 6.34
N GLN A 74 7.43 -7.72 7.12
CA GLN A 74 8.66 -7.76 7.92
C GLN A 74 8.86 -6.53 8.82
N VAL A 75 7.76 -5.95 9.29
CA VAL A 75 7.79 -4.93 10.35
C VAL A 75 8.11 -5.58 11.68
N VAL A 76 7.52 -6.76 11.87
CA VAL A 76 7.73 -7.61 13.03
C VAL A 76 8.17 -8.98 12.52
N THR A 77 9.09 -9.62 13.24
CA THR A 77 9.60 -10.96 12.90
C THR A 77 9.07 -11.99 13.89
N MET A 78 9.00 -13.26 13.47
CA MET A 78 8.64 -14.34 14.40
C MET A 78 9.68 -14.52 15.50
N THR A 79 10.96 -14.26 15.22
CA THR A 79 12.02 -14.27 16.24
C THR A 79 11.75 -13.28 17.37
N ASP A 80 11.15 -12.12 17.06
CA ASP A 80 10.78 -11.11 18.05
C ASP A 80 9.45 -11.40 18.75
N LEU A 81 8.49 -12.00 18.03
CA LEU A 81 7.15 -12.30 18.54
C LEU A 81 7.10 -13.57 19.38
N SER A 82 7.80 -14.63 18.98
CA SER A 82 7.84 -15.94 19.63
C SER A 82 8.01 -15.85 21.15
N PRO A 83 9.08 -15.21 21.68
CA PRO A 83 9.27 -15.10 23.12
C PRO A 83 8.20 -14.25 23.81
N ARG A 84 7.65 -13.23 23.14
CA ARG A 84 6.61 -12.36 23.71
C ARG A 84 5.26 -13.07 23.81
N LEU A 85 4.88 -13.80 22.76
CA LEU A 85 3.67 -14.62 22.72
C LEU A 85 3.77 -15.77 23.73
N ALA A 86 4.92 -16.44 23.82
CA ALA A 86 5.17 -17.47 24.82
C ALA A 86 5.00 -16.94 26.25
N LYS A 87 5.58 -15.77 26.52
CA LYS A 87 5.42 -15.08 27.81
C LYS A 87 3.96 -14.69 28.05
N HIS A 88 3.27 -14.14 27.05
CA HIS A 88 1.85 -13.79 27.13
C HIS A 88 0.98 -15.00 27.45
N LEU A 89 1.19 -16.14 26.79
CA LEU A 89 0.49 -17.40 27.09
C LEU A 89 0.79 -17.92 28.49
N SER A 90 2.02 -17.75 28.99
CA SER A 90 2.36 -18.17 30.35
C SER A 90 1.66 -17.34 31.43
N ALA A 91 1.48 -16.03 31.18
CA ALA A 91 0.89 -15.07 32.11
C ALA A 91 -0.65 -14.98 31.98
N ASN A 92 -1.19 -15.16 30.77
CA ASN A 92 -2.61 -15.00 30.45
C ASN A 92 -3.07 -16.15 29.53
N ARG A 93 -3.54 -17.24 30.15
CA ARG A 93 -4.01 -18.46 29.47
C ARG A 93 -5.47 -18.35 29.00
N SER A 94 -5.82 -17.25 28.33
CA SER A 94 -7.17 -17.12 27.78
C SER A 94 -7.35 -18.03 26.55
N ALA A 95 -8.54 -18.61 26.39
CA ALA A 95 -8.87 -19.44 25.23
C ALA A 95 -8.63 -18.72 23.90
N HIS A 96 -8.92 -17.42 23.85
CA HIS A 96 -8.64 -16.56 22.70
C HIS A 96 -7.12 -16.47 22.38
N SER A 97 -6.26 -16.25 23.39
CA SER A 97 -4.81 -16.17 23.17
C SER A 97 -4.23 -17.49 22.67
N ILE A 98 -4.72 -18.61 23.22
CA ILE A 98 -4.30 -19.96 22.80
C ILE A 98 -4.75 -20.22 21.36
N ALA A 99 -6.02 -19.94 21.04
CA ALA A 99 -6.57 -20.10 19.70
C ALA A 99 -5.83 -19.25 18.67
N PHE A 100 -5.58 -17.98 18.98
CA PHE A 100 -4.81 -17.07 18.13
C PHE A 100 -3.39 -17.60 17.87
N CYS A 101 -2.67 -18.03 18.92
CA CYS A 101 -1.31 -18.53 18.77
C CYS A 101 -1.26 -19.83 17.95
N ALA A 102 -2.23 -20.73 18.17
CA ALA A 102 -2.37 -21.94 17.39
C ALA A 102 -2.69 -21.63 15.91
N TRP A 103 -3.60 -20.69 15.66
CA TRP A 103 -3.90 -20.19 14.32
C TRP A 103 -2.65 -19.61 13.62
N LEU A 104 -1.90 -18.75 14.31
CA LEU A 104 -0.72 -18.10 13.73
C LEU A 104 0.34 -19.13 13.34
N VAL A 105 0.60 -20.11 14.21
CA VAL A 105 1.54 -21.20 13.92
C VAL A 105 1.06 -22.05 12.74
N ARG A 106 -0.21 -22.45 12.71
CA ARG A 106 -0.78 -23.19 11.58
C ARG A 106 -0.61 -22.41 10.27
N ARG A 107 -1.01 -21.13 10.28
CA ARG A 107 -0.99 -20.27 9.10
C ARG A 107 0.43 -20.06 8.57
N THR A 108 1.41 -19.84 9.45
CA THR A 108 2.78 -19.44 9.08
C THR A 108 3.76 -20.60 8.93
N MET A 109 3.40 -21.81 9.33
CA MET A 109 4.29 -22.98 9.26
C MET A 109 3.71 -24.15 8.44
N LEU A 110 2.38 -24.28 8.37
CA LEU A 110 1.72 -25.37 7.67
C LEU A 110 1.05 -24.89 6.37
N ASP A 111 0.14 -23.91 6.47
CA ASP A 111 -0.63 -23.45 5.31
C ASP A 111 0.26 -22.65 4.34
N GLU A 112 1.00 -21.68 4.88
CA GLU A 112 2.02 -20.92 4.17
C GLU A 112 3.30 -21.01 5.00
N PRO A 113 4.33 -21.79 4.59
CA PRO A 113 5.51 -22.04 5.41
C PRO A 113 6.45 -20.81 5.42
N LEU A 114 5.98 -19.67 5.91
CA LEU A 114 6.66 -18.38 5.96
C LEU A 114 7.77 -18.34 7.01
N VAL A 115 7.68 -19.20 8.03
CA VAL A 115 8.46 -19.14 9.27
C VAL A 115 9.11 -20.48 9.54
N ALA A 116 10.40 -20.47 9.89
CA ALA A 116 11.09 -21.69 10.29
C ALA A 116 10.76 -22.05 11.75
N ALA A 117 10.71 -23.34 12.08
CA ALA A 117 10.42 -23.78 13.46
C ALA A 117 11.41 -23.25 14.50
N THR A 118 12.64 -22.93 14.10
CA THR A 118 13.65 -22.30 14.94
C THR A 118 13.28 -20.88 15.36
N GLU A 119 12.57 -20.13 14.50
CA GLU A 119 12.14 -18.75 14.76
C GLU A 119 10.92 -18.69 15.68
N ALA A 120 10.16 -19.79 15.78
CA ALA A 120 8.96 -19.92 16.61
C ALA A 120 9.19 -20.80 17.86
N LYS A 121 10.44 -21.07 18.23
CA LYS A 121 10.80 -22.09 19.24
C LYS A 121 10.12 -21.89 20.58
N GLU A 122 10.15 -20.67 21.14
CA GLU A 122 9.56 -20.35 22.43
C GLU A 122 8.04 -20.48 22.41
N LEU A 123 7.39 -20.03 21.32
CA LEU A 123 5.95 -20.15 21.14
C LEU A 123 5.52 -21.62 21.03
N LEU A 124 6.23 -22.42 20.22
CA LEU A 124 5.99 -23.86 20.10
C LEU A 124 6.17 -24.58 21.44
N GLY A 125 7.20 -24.22 22.21
CA GLY A 125 7.42 -24.74 23.56
C GLY A 125 6.27 -24.40 24.52
N ALA A 126 5.78 -23.16 24.49
CA ALA A 126 4.64 -22.74 25.32
C ALA A 126 3.35 -23.49 24.95
N LEU A 127 3.05 -23.65 23.66
CA LEU A 127 1.89 -24.40 23.17
C LEU A 127 1.98 -25.89 23.55
N ALA A 128 3.16 -26.50 23.42
CA ALA A 128 3.39 -27.88 23.84
C ALA A 128 3.19 -28.07 25.37
N ALA A 129 3.64 -27.11 26.18
CA ALA A 129 3.42 -27.14 27.62
C ALA A 129 1.93 -27.01 28.00
N ILE A 130 1.16 -26.23 27.23
CA ILE A 130 -0.30 -26.14 27.39
C ILE A 130 -0.99 -27.45 27.00
N ALA A 131 -0.50 -28.14 25.97
CA ALA A 131 -1.05 -29.43 25.54
C ALA A 131 -0.82 -30.58 26.55
N GLN A 132 0.10 -30.42 27.50
CA GLN A 132 0.34 -31.39 28.57
C GLN A 132 -0.57 -31.20 29.80
N GLN A 133 -1.44 -30.18 29.78
CA GLN A 133 -2.39 -29.94 30.87
C GLN A 133 -3.51 -31.01 30.89
N PRO A 134 -4.23 -31.19 32.01
CA PRO A 134 -5.24 -32.26 32.16
C PRO A 134 -6.40 -32.21 31.16
N THR A 135 -6.70 -31.02 30.62
CA THR A 135 -7.78 -30.80 29.65
C THR A 135 -7.26 -30.02 28.43
N PRO A 136 -6.44 -30.64 27.58
CA PRO A 136 -5.90 -29.98 26.40
C PRO A 136 -6.96 -29.93 25.29
N SER A 137 -7.01 -28.83 24.55
CA SER A 137 -7.94 -28.70 23.42
C SER A 137 -7.53 -29.64 22.27
N GLU A 138 -8.49 -30.40 21.73
CA GLU A 138 -8.25 -31.35 20.64
C GLU A 138 -7.63 -30.69 19.40
N GLY A 139 -8.06 -29.46 19.05
CA GLY A 139 -7.48 -28.70 17.94
C GLY A 139 -5.99 -28.37 18.14
N LEU A 140 -5.54 -28.14 19.38
CA LEU A 140 -4.13 -27.91 19.69
C LEU A 140 -3.31 -29.20 19.57
N LEU A 141 -3.84 -30.32 20.04
CA LEU A 141 -3.17 -31.63 19.91
C LEU A 141 -2.98 -31.97 18.43
N ARG A 142 -4.04 -31.83 17.63
CA ARG A 142 -3.99 -32.06 16.18
C ARG A 142 -2.98 -31.15 15.49
N LEU A 143 -2.93 -29.86 15.85
CA LEU A 143 -1.93 -28.93 15.32
C LEU A 143 -0.50 -29.40 15.63
N LEU A 144 -0.22 -29.83 16.85
CA LEU A 144 1.10 -30.30 17.26
C LEU A 144 1.48 -31.63 16.58
N ASP A 145 0.51 -32.50 16.29
CA ASP A 145 0.73 -33.71 15.48
C ASP A 145 1.03 -33.36 14.02
N ASP A 146 0.23 -32.48 13.40
CA ASP A 146 0.43 -31.99 12.03
C ASP A 146 1.83 -31.36 11.89
N LEU A 147 2.27 -30.55 12.86
CA LEU A 147 3.61 -29.95 12.89
C LEU A 147 4.72 -30.98 13.03
N ARG A 148 4.55 -31.99 13.90
CA ARG A 148 5.53 -33.08 14.06
C ARG A 148 5.68 -33.85 12.75
N ALA A 149 4.58 -34.16 12.07
CA ALA A 149 4.59 -34.83 10.77
C ALA A 149 5.27 -33.95 9.70
N ALA A 150 4.94 -32.67 9.62
CA ALA A 150 5.52 -31.73 8.65
C ALA A 150 7.04 -31.52 8.87
N LEU A 151 7.49 -31.50 10.13
CA LEU A 151 8.91 -31.39 10.48
C LEU A 151 9.69 -32.67 10.16
N ALA A 152 9.10 -33.85 10.41
CA ALA A 152 9.70 -35.14 10.07
C ALA A 152 9.79 -35.37 8.55
N GLY A 153 8.81 -34.86 7.79
CA GLY A 153 8.78 -34.93 6.32
C GLY A 153 9.62 -33.86 5.61
N GLY A 154 10.35 -33.02 6.34
CA GLY A 154 11.18 -31.94 5.77
C GLY A 154 10.42 -30.74 5.19
N GLY A 155 9.08 -30.69 5.35
CA GLY A 155 8.21 -29.65 4.78
C GLY A 155 8.27 -28.30 5.50
N ALA A 156 8.69 -28.27 6.78
CA ALA A 156 8.74 -27.06 7.59
C ALA A 156 10.15 -26.43 7.65
N GLN A 157 10.89 -26.41 6.53
CA GLN A 157 12.18 -25.72 6.43
C GLN A 157 12.07 -24.19 6.27
N GLY A 158 10.87 -23.63 6.30
CA GLY A 158 10.64 -22.20 6.12
C GLY A 158 10.94 -21.78 4.67
N GLY A 159 9.90 -21.65 3.86
CA GLY A 159 9.94 -20.82 2.67
C GLY A 159 10.27 -19.40 3.11
N ARG A 160 11.54 -19.04 2.97
CA ARG A 160 12.08 -17.72 3.32
C ARG A 160 11.10 -16.66 2.83
N LEU A 161 10.44 -15.94 3.75
CA LEU A 161 9.57 -14.81 3.42
C LEU A 161 10.23 -14.03 2.29
N PRO A 162 9.56 -13.82 1.13
CA PRO A 162 10.11 -13.00 0.06
C PRO A 162 10.59 -11.71 0.71
N LYS A 163 11.90 -11.44 0.67
CA LYS A 163 12.45 -10.21 1.21
C LYS A 163 11.61 -9.09 0.59
N PRO A 164 10.90 -8.26 1.38
CA PRO A 164 10.18 -7.15 0.81
C PRO A 164 11.20 -6.41 -0.05
N PRO A 165 10.88 -6.10 -1.32
CA PRO A 165 11.86 -5.50 -2.23
C PRO A 165 12.49 -4.33 -1.46
N PRO A 166 13.84 -4.30 -1.30
CA PRO A 166 14.46 -3.18 -0.60
C PRO A 166 13.91 -1.90 -1.23
N PRO A 167 13.57 -0.87 -0.44
CA PRO A 167 13.01 0.36 -0.96
C PRO A 167 13.97 0.93 -2.01
N GLY A 168 13.68 0.67 -3.29
CA GLY A 168 14.59 0.92 -4.40
C GLY A 168 14.71 -0.18 -5.47
N THR A 169 14.28 -1.44 -5.26
CA THR A 169 14.44 -2.51 -6.28
C THR A 169 13.26 -2.72 -7.21
N ALA A 170 12.09 -2.13 -6.93
CA ALA A 170 11.05 -2.01 -7.97
C ALA A 170 11.49 -1.13 -9.16
N ALA A 171 12.64 -0.45 -9.04
CA ALA A 171 13.24 0.35 -10.12
C ALA A 171 14.25 -0.44 -11.00
N ALA A 172 14.54 -1.72 -10.70
CA ALA A 172 15.62 -2.47 -11.38
C ALA A 172 15.14 -3.51 -12.41
N VAL A 173 13.92 -3.38 -12.94
CA VAL A 173 13.49 -4.09 -14.16
C VAL A 173 13.26 -3.10 -15.29
N ALA A 174 14.24 -2.23 -15.53
CA ALA A 174 14.41 -1.49 -16.77
C ALA A 174 15.73 -0.72 -16.73
N THR A 175 16.85 -1.42 -16.97
CA THR A 175 18.04 -0.93 -17.71
C THR A 175 19.17 -1.90 -17.46
N GLY A 176 19.57 -2.63 -18.51
CA GLY A 176 20.88 -3.27 -18.50
C GLY A 176 21.99 -2.21 -18.49
N LEU A 177 23.04 -2.47 -17.74
CA LEU A 177 24.47 -2.25 -18.05
C LEU A 177 25.29 -2.13 -16.75
N GLY A 178 26.34 -2.95 -16.66
CA GLY A 178 27.62 -2.59 -16.02
C GLY A 178 27.70 -2.65 -14.50
N GLY A 179 28.47 -3.62 -14.00
CA GLY A 179 28.81 -3.76 -12.58
C GLY A 179 29.77 -2.68 -12.06
N GLY A 180 29.73 -2.49 -10.74
CA GLY A 180 30.70 -1.72 -9.97
C GLY A 180 30.27 -1.65 -8.50
N ALA A 181 31.08 -2.18 -7.60
CA ALA A 181 30.86 -2.14 -6.15
C ALA A 181 30.86 -0.69 -5.61
N PRO A 182 30.13 -0.38 -4.52
CA PRO A 182 30.10 0.97 -3.97
C PRO A 182 31.29 1.22 -3.01
N PRO A 183 31.89 2.42 -2.99
CA PRO A 183 32.80 2.84 -1.94
C PRO A 183 32.03 3.35 -0.70
N PRO A 184 32.67 3.39 0.49
CA PRO A 184 32.01 3.70 1.74
C PRO A 184 31.86 5.22 1.96
N HIS A 185 30.74 5.58 2.58
CA HIS A 185 30.42 6.83 3.29
C HIS A 185 30.98 8.16 2.75
N GLY A 186 30.14 8.92 2.07
CA GLY A 186 30.30 10.36 1.85
C GLY A 186 28.98 10.98 1.41
N TYR A 187 28.47 11.89 2.24
CA TYR A 187 27.41 12.88 2.01
C TYR A 187 26.41 12.62 0.87
N ALA A 188 25.14 12.46 1.25
CA ALA A 188 23.99 12.36 0.38
C ALA A 188 24.01 13.42 -0.74
N ARG A 189 24.50 13.02 -1.92
CA ARG A 189 24.26 13.73 -3.16
C ARG A 189 22.76 13.68 -3.39
N GLY A 190 22.11 14.84 -3.48
CA GLY A 190 20.72 14.93 -3.87
C GLY A 190 20.48 14.14 -5.17
N PRO A 191 19.26 13.66 -5.41
CA PRO A 191 18.96 12.93 -6.64
C PRO A 191 19.46 13.75 -7.84
N PRO A 192 20.18 13.13 -8.80
CA PRO A 192 20.64 13.85 -9.98
C PRO A 192 19.45 14.53 -10.68
N PRO A 193 19.64 15.72 -11.27
CA PRO A 193 18.60 16.35 -12.08
C PRO A 193 18.13 15.34 -13.12
N GLU A 194 16.81 15.18 -13.26
CA GLU A 194 16.25 14.17 -14.16
C GLU A 194 16.87 14.36 -15.56
N PRO A 195 17.29 13.27 -16.23
CA PRO A 195 17.49 13.34 -17.67
C PRO A 195 16.17 13.85 -18.27
N HIS A 196 16.23 14.94 -19.03
CA HIS A 196 15.08 15.45 -19.75
C HIS A 196 14.51 14.33 -20.61
N ASP A 197 13.37 13.76 -20.20
CA ASP A 197 12.62 12.82 -21.04
C ASP A 197 11.72 13.64 -21.97
N PRO A 198 12.14 13.84 -23.25
CA PRO A 198 11.37 14.65 -24.18
C PRO A 198 10.00 14.04 -24.49
N ALA A 199 9.83 12.73 -24.33
CA ALA A 199 8.56 12.06 -24.55
C ALA A 199 7.58 12.34 -23.40
N LEU A 200 8.06 12.38 -22.16
CA LEU A 200 7.24 12.75 -21.00
C LEU A 200 6.82 14.23 -21.07
N ALA A 201 7.73 15.11 -21.49
CA ALA A 201 7.42 16.53 -21.67
C ALA A 201 6.33 16.76 -22.72
N ARG A 202 6.45 16.10 -23.90
CA ARG A 202 5.41 16.14 -24.94
C ARG A 202 4.09 15.57 -24.45
N ALA A 203 4.12 14.47 -23.69
CA ALA A 203 2.90 13.89 -23.12
C ALA A 203 2.22 14.87 -22.14
N ARG A 204 3.00 15.61 -21.34
CA ARG A 204 2.49 16.66 -20.46
C ARG A 204 1.81 17.79 -21.22
N GLU A 205 2.41 18.26 -22.31
CA GLU A 205 1.81 19.29 -23.17
C GLU A 205 0.48 18.83 -23.79
N GLN A 206 0.39 17.57 -24.20
CA GLN A 206 -0.83 17.00 -24.79
C GLN A 206 -1.92 16.71 -23.75
N LEU A 207 -1.55 16.32 -22.53
CA LEU A 207 -2.49 15.93 -21.48
C LEU A 207 -2.97 17.09 -20.61
N ALA A 208 -2.22 18.19 -20.51
CA ALA A 208 -2.65 19.38 -19.79
C ALA A 208 -4.02 19.94 -20.26
N PRO A 209 -4.31 20.11 -21.57
CA PRO A 209 -5.61 20.56 -22.02
C PRO A 209 -6.71 19.52 -21.77
N LEU A 210 -6.40 18.23 -21.93
CA LEU A 210 -7.35 17.13 -21.64
C LEU A 210 -7.72 17.07 -20.16
N TRP A 211 -6.77 17.36 -19.27
CA TRP A 211 -7.01 17.48 -17.84
C TRP A 211 -7.94 18.66 -17.50
N ALA A 212 -7.71 19.83 -18.11
CA ALA A 212 -8.57 20.99 -17.93
C ALA A 212 -10.01 20.73 -18.43
N GLU A 213 -10.14 20.07 -19.59
CA GLU A 213 -11.42 19.61 -20.13
C GLU A 213 -12.13 18.67 -19.14
N TRP A 214 -11.42 17.68 -18.61
CA TRP A 214 -11.95 16.73 -17.63
C TRP A 214 -12.46 17.40 -16.35
N LEU A 215 -11.69 18.36 -15.82
CA LEU A 215 -12.12 19.16 -14.66
C LEU A 215 -13.39 19.94 -14.96
N GLY A 216 -13.47 20.55 -16.15
CA GLY A 216 -14.67 21.23 -16.62
C GLY A 216 -15.87 20.29 -16.72
N LEU A 217 -15.69 19.09 -17.28
CA LEU A 217 -16.74 18.07 -17.37
C LEU A 217 -17.23 17.62 -16.00
N CYS A 218 -16.34 17.43 -15.02
CA CYS A 218 -16.73 17.04 -13.67
C CYS A 218 -17.62 18.08 -12.96
N SER A 219 -17.59 19.33 -13.40
CA SER A 219 -18.43 20.41 -12.85
C SER A 219 -19.84 20.46 -13.45
N GLN A 220 -20.09 19.77 -14.57
CA GLN A 220 -21.36 19.80 -15.30
C GLN A 220 -22.28 18.65 -14.88
N GLN A 221 -23.58 18.91 -14.72
CA GLN A 221 -24.56 17.85 -14.52
C GLN A 221 -24.90 17.15 -15.84
N GLY A 222 -24.86 15.81 -15.86
CA GLY A 222 -25.14 15.01 -17.07
C GLY A 222 -23.99 14.94 -18.08
N ALA A 223 -22.75 15.23 -17.65
CA ALA A 223 -21.57 15.23 -18.52
C ALA A 223 -21.34 13.90 -19.25
N ASN A 224 -20.86 13.97 -20.50
CA ASN A 224 -20.55 12.79 -21.31
C ASN A 224 -19.19 12.17 -20.94
N GLU A 225 -19.11 11.62 -19.72
CA GLU A 225 -17.91 10.99 -19.18
C GLU A 225 -17.43 9.80 -20.04
N ARG A 226 -18.36 9.06 -20.63
CA ARG A 226 -18.05 7.97 -21.55
C ARG A 226 -17.41 8.48 -22.84
N GLY A 227 -17.89 9.61 -23.36
CA GLY A 227 -17.29 10.28 -24.52
C GLY A 227 -15.83 10.67 -24.27
N PHE A 228 -15.53 11.20 -23.08
CA PHE A 228 -14.16 11.54 -22.69
C PHE A 228 -13.25 10.30 -22.63
N VAL A 229 -13.71 9.20 -22.04
CA VAL A 229 -12.94 7.94 -22.02
C VAL A 229 -12.71 7.40 -23.44
N ASN A 230 -13.72 7.48 -24.32
CA ASN A 230 -13.58 7.07 -25.72
C ASN A 230 -12.58 7.94 -26.50
N GLN A 231 -12.52 9.25 -26.20
CA GLN A 231 -11.52 10.16 -26.76
C GLN A 231 -10.11 9.75 -26.32
N LEU A 232 -9.90 9.44 -25.04
CA LEU A 232 -8.61 8.94 -24.54
C LEU A 232 -8.22 7.61 -25.19
N GLN A 233 -9.19 6.72 -25.40
CA GLN A 233 -8.95 5.44 -26.06
C GLN A 233 -8.56 5.62 -27.53
N THR A 234 -9.27 6.48 -28.27
CA THR A 234 -9.02 6.78 -29.69
C THR A 234 -7.67 7.47 -29.88
N ALA A 235 -7.29 8.36 -28.97
CA ALA A 235 -5.98 9.00 -28.94
C ALA A 235 -4.84 8.03 -28.55
N GLY A 236 -5.16 6.80 -28.13
CA GLY A 236 -4.17 5.77 -27.78
C GLY A 236 -3.62 5.86 -26.36
N TRP A 237 -4.11 6.79 -25.53
CA TRP A 237 -3.61 6.99 -24.15
C TRP A 237 -3.88 5.81 -23.21
N LEU A 238 -4.88 4.98 -23.52
CA LEU A 238 -5.28 3.84 -22.68
C LEU A 238 -4.64 2.52 -23.11
N ARG A 239 -3.59 2.56 -23.95
CA ARG A 239 -2.84 1.38 -24.39
C ARG A 239 -2.04 0.78 -23.24
N ARG A 240 -1.83 -0.55 -23.26
CA ARG A 240 -1.09 -1.29 -22.21
C ARG A 240 0.43 -1.28 -22.44
N ASP A 241 0.97 -0.19 -22.97
CA ASP A 241 2.38 -0.02 -23.30
C ASP A 241 2.95 1.24 -22.62
N GLU A 242 4.18 1.62 -22.97
CA GLU A 242 4.84 2.79 -22.38
C GLU A 242 4.06 4.09 -22.58
N HIS A 243 3.24 4.20 -23.62
CA HIS A 243 2.44 5.40 -23.88
C HIS A 243 1.33 5.56 -22.82
N GLY A 244 0.67 4.46 -22.46
CA GLY A 244 -0.29 4.46 -21.34
C GLY A 244 0.36 4.61 -19.97
N ASP A 245 1.59 4.11 -19.78
CA ASP A 245 2.32 4.33 -18.53
C ASP A 245 2.69 5.81 -18.34
N ARG A 246 3.06 6.51 -19.43
CA ARG A 246 3.28 7.97 -19.43
C ARG A 246 1.98 8.73 -19.13
N PHE A 247 0.85 8.31 -19.69
CA PHE A 247 -0.45 8.90 -19.37
C PHE A 247 -0.74 8.89 -17.87
N LEU A 248 -0.63 7.73 -17.21
CA LEU A 248 -0.90 7.59 -15.78
C LEU A 248 0.02 8.49 -14.94
N ARG A 249 1.31 8.55 -15.31
CA ARG A 249 2.30 9.40 -14.64
C ARG A 249 1.95 10.89 -14.76
N VAL A 250 1.73 11.37 -15.97
CA VAL A 250 1.44 12.78 -16.23
C VAL A 250 0.12 13.20 -15.59
N MET A 251 -0.93 12.38 -15.69
CA MET A 251 -2.22 12.69 -15.07
C MET A 251 -2.14 12.76 -13.55
N THR A 252 -1.35 11.86 -12.92
CA THR A 252 -1.06 11.92 -11.49
C THR A 252 -0.34 13.22 -11.11
N GLU A 253 0.69 13.60 -11.88
CA GLU A 253 1.46 14.84 -11.67
C GLU A 253 0.57 16.08 -11.81
N LEU A 254 -0.28 16.13 -12.84
CA LEU A 254 -1.21 17.24 -13.09
C LEU A 254 -2.26 17.37 -11.98
N ALA A 255 -2.87 16.27 -11.55
CA ALA A 255 -3.87 16.27 -10.48
C ALA A 255 -3.28 16.75 -9.15
N ILE A 256 -2.10 16.26 -8.78
CA ILE A 256 -1.42 16.68 -7.55
C ILE A 256 -0.98 18.13 -7.64
N SER A 257 -0.46 18.57 -8.79
CA SER A 257 -0.05 19.97 -9.00
C SER A 257 -1.26 20.92 -8.87
N ALA A 258 -2.37 20.61 -9.54
CA ALA A 258 -3.60 21.40 -9.50
C ALA A 258 -4.17 21.52 -8.08
N ALA A 259 -4.10 20.45 -7.29
CA ALA A 259 -4.54 20.46 -5.89
C ALA A 259 -3.76 21.45 -5.01
N HIS A 260 -2.51 21.77 -5.37
CA HIS A 260 -1.65 22.71 -4.65
C HIS A 260 -1.76 24.14 -5.18
N THR A 261 -2.02 24.35 -6.47
CA THR A 261 -2.11 25.69 -7.08
C THR A 261 -3.39 26.43 -6.65
N ASP A 262 -4.53 25.76 -6.65
CA ASP A 262 -5.82 26.36 -6.24
C ASP A 262 -5.89 26.62 -4.72
N GLY A 263 -5.05 25.93 -3.96
CA GLY A 263 -4.90 26.10 -2.53
C GLY A 263 -4.24 27.41 -2.08
N VAL A 264 -3.54 28.08 -3.00
CA VAL A 264 -2.82 29.33 -2.73
C VAL A 264 -3.72 30.57 -2.93
N VAL A 265 -4.86 30.42 -3.62
CA VAL A 265 -5.70 31.54 -4.07
C VAL A 265 -6.84 31.88 -3.07
N ALA A 266 -7.16 30.99 -2.12
CA ALA A 266 -8.20 31.24 -1.13
C ALA A 266 -7.62 31.93 0.13
N GLY A 267 -7.57 33.25 0.11
CA GLY A 267 -7.23 34.07 1.27
C GLY A 267 -8.26 33.90 2.40
N ALA A 268 -7.81 33.39 3.56
CA ALA A 268 -8.42 33.62 4.86
C ALA A 268 -7.44 33.27 5.98
N ALA A 269 -7.46 34.08 7.03
CA ALA A 269 -6.48 34.18 8.09
C ALA A 269 -6.39 32.97 9.05
N ASP A 270 -5.21 32.87 9.68
CA ASP A 270 -4.99 32.43 11.08
C ASP A 270 -5.19 30.98 11.52
N THR A 271 -5.14 29.97 10.64
CA THR A 271 -4.78 28.61 11.07
C THR A 271 -3.86 27.87 10.09
N ALA A 272 -2.90 27.14 10.63
CA ALA A 272 -1.76 26.53 9.95
C ALA A 272 -2.12 25.44 8.90
N LYS A 273 -2.31 25.82 7.63
CA LYS A 273 -1.91 25.12 6.37
C LYS A 273 -2.78 25.64 5.20
N PRO A 274 -2.21 25.91 4.01
CA PRO A 274 -3.02 26.32 2.86
C PRO A 274 -4.12 25.28 2.54
N PRO A 275 -5.32 25.72 2.14
CA PRO A 275 -6.38 24.82 1.71
C PRO A 275 -5.89 23.99 0.52
N LEU A 276 -6.37 22.75 0.38
CA LEU A 276 -6.03 21.89 -0.75
C LEU A 276 -7.29 21.78 -1.61
N ALA A 277 -7.18 21.94 -2.93
CA ALA A 277 -8.33 21.79 -3.80
C ALA A 277 -8.71 20.31 -3.95
N MET A 278 -9.53 19.81 -3.01
CA MET A 278 -9.93 18.40 -2.96
C MET A 278 -10.72 17.98 -4.21
N ALA A 279 -11.46 18.89 -4.83
CA ALA A 279 -12.25 18.63 -6.03
C ALA A 279 -11.40 18.13 -7.21
N THR A 280 -10.16 18.61 -7.37
CA THR A 280 -9.26 18.16 -8.44
C THR A 280 -8.79 16.72 -8.20
N LEU A 281 -8.57 16.35 -6.94
CA LEU A 281 -8.23 14.98 -6.55
C LEU A 281 -9.43 14.05 -6.69
N ASP A 282 -10.63 14.52 -6.37
CA ASP A 282 -11.87 13.77 -6.53
C ASP A 282 -12.16 13.52 -8.03
N ALA A 283 -11.92 14.52 -8.88
CA ALA A 283 -12.01 14.37 -10.33
C ALA A 283 -11.00 13.35 -10.87
N TYR A 284 -9.75 13.37 -10.39
CA TYR A 284 -8.77 12.36 -10.78
C TYR A 284 -9.18 10.95 -10.31
N SER A 285 -9.70 10.84 -9.08
CA SER A 285 -10.19 9.58 -8.54
C SER A 285 -11.28 8.98 -9.42
N LYS A 286 -12.27 9.80 -9.76
CA LYS A 286 -13.39 9.43 -10.63
C LYS A 286 -12.91 8.97 -12.01
N LEU A 287 -11.93 9.65 -12.60
CA LEU A 287 -11.35 9.24 -13.88
C LEU A 287 -10.76 7.83 -13.80
N VAL A 288 -9.95 7.54 -12.78
CA VAL A 288 -9.36 6.20 -12.60
C VAL A 288 -10.44 5.12 -12.48
N VAL A 289 -11.50 5.39 -11.72
CA VAL A 289 -12.64 4.46 -11.61
C VAL A 289 -13.32 4.26 -12.97
N LEU A 290 -13.54 5.32 -13.75
CA LEU A 290 -14.09 5.20 -15.10
C LEU A 290 -13.20 4.38 -16.04
N LEU A 291 -11.87 4.53 -15.95
CA LEU A 291 -10.94 3.73 -16.73
C LEU A 291 -10.99 2.24 -16.35
N LEU A 292 -11.12 1.92 -15.06
CA LEU A 292 -11.31 0.55 -14.59
C LEU A 292 -12.63 -0.04 -15.10
N LYS A 293 -13.71 0.75 -15.11
CA LYS A 293 -15.04 0.36 -15.62
C LYS A 293 -15.06 0.22 -17.14
N ALA A 294 -14.17 0.89 -17.86
CA ALA A 294 -14.06 0.78 -19.32
C ALA A 294 -13.38 -0.52 -19.75
N LEU A 295 -12.59 -1.15 -18.88
CA LEU A 295 -12.05 -2.50 -19.08
C LEU A 295 -13.18 -3.52 -18.90
N THR A 296 -14.00 -3.70 -19.92
CA THR A 296 -15.07 -4.72 -19.97
C THR A 296 -14.72 -5.80 -20.98
N PRO A 297 -15.27 -7.03 -20.82
CA PRO A 297 -15.01 -8.11 -21.76
C PRO A 297 -15.47 -7.72 -23.18
N GLU A 298 -14.69 -8.13 -24.18
CA GLU A 298 -14.99 -7.90 -25.59
C GLU A 298 -16.41 -8.41 -25.92
N PRO A 299 -17.22 -7.64 -26.65
CA PRO A 299 -18.52 -8.12 -27.09
C PRO A 299 -18.32 -9.31 -28.02
N THR A 300 -19.08 -10.39 -27.78
CA THR A 300 -19.18 -11.51 -28.73
C THR A 300 -19.57 -11.00 -30.12
N PRO A 301 -19.33 -11.75 -31.22
CA PRO A 301 -19.78 -11.37 -32.55
C PRO A 301 -21.31 -11.11 -32.67
N SER A 302 -22.09 -11.54 -31.67
CA SER A 302 -23.52 -11.23 -31.51
C SER A 302 -23.83 -9.89 -30.83
N GLY A 303 -22.81 -9.11 -30.43
CA GLY A 303 -22.95 -7.85 -29.68
C GLY A 303 -23.22 -8.02 -28.17
N ALA A 304 -23.38 -9.26 -27.68
CA ALA A 304 -23.58 -9.54 -26.26
C ALA A 304 -22.25 -9.59 -25.51
N ARG A 305 -22.19 -9.07 -24.28
CA ARG A 305 -21.00 -9.17 -23.42
C ARG A 305 -20.66 -10.64 -23.17
N ASP A 306 -19.41 -11.02 -23.41
CA ASP A 306 -18.92 -12.34 -23.02
C ASP A 306 -18.88 -12.42 -21.48
N MET A 307 -19.81 -13.19 -20.92
CA MET A 307 -19.94 -13.45 -19.48
C MET A 307 -19.28 -14.79 -19.10
N SER A 308 -18.47 -15.39 -19.98
CA SER A 308 -17.76 -16.62 -19.65
C SER A 308 -16.85 -16.42 -18.43
N PRO A 309 -16.66 -17.46 -17.58
CA PRO A 309 -15.75 -17.38 -16.43
C PRO A 309 -14.33 -16.95 -16.83
N SER A 310 -13.87 -17.35 -18.02
CA SER A 310 -12.58 -16.92 -18.58
C SER A 310 -12.53 -15.45 -18.95
N ALA A 311 -13.59 -14.89 -19.55
CA ALA A 311 -13.64 -13.48 -19.93
C ALA A 311 -13.74 -12.57 -18.68
N LEU A 312 -14.51 -12.98 -17.68
CA LEU A 312 -14.58 -12.31 -16.38
C LEU A 312 -13.23 -12.31 -15.66
N ALA A 313 -12.53 -13.45 -15.63
CA ALA A 313 -11.19 -13.54 -15.03
C ALA A 313 -10.15 -12.69 -15.78
N ALA A 314 -10.21 -12.62 -17.12
CA ALA A 314 -9.33 -11.77 -17.91
C ALA A 314 -9.59 -10.28 -17.67
N THR A 315 -10.85 -9.88 -17.53
CA THR A 315 -11.25 -8.52 -17.15
C THR A 315 -10.76 -8.16 -15.74
N ALA A 316 -10.97 -9.04 -14.76
CA ALA A 316 -10.47 -8.86 -13.39
C ALA A 316 -8.95 -8.65 -13.38
N LYS A 317 -8.21 -9.49 -14.11
CA LYS A 317 -6.74 -9.38 -14.24
C LYS A 317 -6.31 -8.06 -14.88
N ALA A 318 -7.04 -7.58 -15.89
CA ALA A 318 -6.76 -6.30 -16.54
C ALA A 318 -7.02 -5.11 -15.60
N GLN A 319 -8.15 -5.12 -14.90
CA GLN A 319 -8.51 -4.10 -13.92
C GLN A 319 -7.49 -4.05 -12.78
N LEU A 320 -7.12 -5.20 -12.23
CA LEU A 320 -6.07 -5.30 -11.21
C LEU A 320 -4.72 -4.78 -11.72
N GLY A 321 -4.38 -5.09 -12.98
CA GLY A 321 -3.17 -4.58 -13.62
C GLY A 321 -3.15 -3.05 -13.72
N LEU A 322 -4.25 -2.44 -14.15
CA LEU A 322 -4.38 -0.98 -14.23
C LEU A 322 -4.31 -0.33 -12.83
N LEU A 323 -5.05 -0.89 -11.86
CA LEU A 323 -5.03 -0.40 -10.48
C LEU A 323 -3.62 -0.45 -9.88
N THR A 324 -2.92 -1.57 -10.07
CA THR A 324 -1.53 -1.74 -9.61
C THR A 324 -0.61 -0.69 -10.22
N LYS A 325 -0.76 -0.39 -11.52
CA LYS A 325 0.02 0.66 -12.20
C LYS A 325 -0.28 2.05 -11.63
N VAL A 326 -1.55 2.41 -11.47
CA VAL A 326 -1.96 3.71 -10.90
C VAL A 326 -1.40 3.89 -9.49
N LEU A 327 -1.53 2.87 -8.63
CA LEU A 327 -0.98 2.90 -7.28
C LEU A 327 0.55 3.02 -7.29
N GLY A 328 1.22 2.27 -8.17
CA GLY A 328 2.68 2.34 -8.34
C GLY A 328 3.17 3.72 -8.78
N VAL A 329 2.45 4.37 -9.70
CA VAL A 329 2.72 5.74 -10.14
C VAL A 329 2.51 6.73 -8.98
N LEU A 330 1.40 6.63 -8.25
CA LEU A 330 1.10 7.51 -7.12
C LEU A 330 2.14 7.38 -6.00
N ILE A 331 2.56 6.16 -5.67
CA ILE A 331 3.59 5.88 -4.66
C ILE A 331 4.94 6.44 -5.12
N THR A 332 5.31 6.22 -6.39
CA THR A 332 6.54 6.79 -6.96
C THR A 332 6.55 8.31 -6.86
N HIS A 333 5.44 8.96 -7.20
CA HIS A 333 5.28 10.40 -7.06
C HIS A 333 5.37 10.87 -5.61
N LEU A 334 4.71 10.15 -4.67
CA LEU A 334 4.75 10.43 -3.23
C LEU A 334 6.18 10.41 -2.70
N LEU A 335 6.91 9.31 -2.96
CA LEU A 335 8.28 9.12 -2.49
C LEU A 335 9.22 10.19 -3.06
N ARG A 336 9.04 10.53 -4.35
CA ARG A 336 9.79 11.59 -5.01
C ARG A 336 9.51 12.96 -4.38
N SER A 337 8.24 13.33 -4.23
CA SER A 337 7.82 14.60 -3.63
C SER A 337 8.36 14.73 -2.20
N HIS A 338 8.27 13.67 -1.39
CA HIS A 338 8.85 13.64 -0.05
C HIS A 338 10.37 13.81 -0.06
N ALA A 339 11.08 13.11 -0.95
CA ALA A 339 12.54 13.21 -1.06
C ALA A 339 12.99 14.61 -1.51
N LEU A 340 12.27 15.23 -2.45
CA LEU A 340 12.55 16.59 -2.91
C LEU A 340 12.32 17.62 -1.81
N THR A 341 11.24 17.52 -1.03
CA THR A 341 11.01 18.42 0.10
C THR A 341 12.06 18.23 1.20
N ALA A 342 12.49 17.00 1.47
CA ALA A 342 13.57 16.74 2.42
C ALA A 342 14.91 17.36 1.95
N ALA A 343 15.23 17.25 0.66
CA ALA A 343 16.42 17.85 0.07
C ALA A 343 16.37 19.39 0.08
N HIS A 344 15.21 19.99 -0.24
CA HIS A 344 15.01 21.44 -0.14
C HIS A 344 15.09 21.93 1.30
N GLY A 345 14.56 21.19 2.28
CA GLY A 345 14.68 21.54 3.70
C GLY A 345 16.13 21.57 4.19
N ILE A 346 16.96 20.64 3.72
CA ILE A 346 18.40 20.61 4.02
C ILE A 346 19.13 21.76 3.31
N ALA A 347 18.81 22.04 2.05
CA ALA A 347 19.41 23.13 1.28
C ALA A 347 19.00 24.52 1.80
N ALA A 348 17.75 24.71 2.22
CA ALA A 348 17.23 25.94 2.82
C ALA A 348 17.82 26.17 4.22
N ALA A 349 18.02 25.12 5.02
CA ALA A 349 18.74 25.22 6.30
C ALA A 349 20.21 25.64 6.12
N ALA A 350 20.82 25.30 4.97
CA ALA A 350 22.19 25.71 4.61
C ALA A 350 22.26 27.11 3.96
N ALA A 351 21.17 27.63 3.41
CA ALA A 351 21.11 28.91 2.69
C ALA A 351 20.16 29.87 3.40
N GLN A 352 20.68 30.58 4.42
CA GLN A 352 19.87 31.40 5.34
C GLN A 352 19.04 32.53 4.73
N HIS A 353 19.07 32.86 3.42
CA HIS A 353 18.36 34.02 2.86
C HIS A 353 18.05 33.95 1.34
N ARG A 354 17.69 32.79 0.78
CA ARG A 354 17.22 32.73 -0.64
C ARG A 354 15.72 32.51 -0.75
N GLN A 355 15.04 33.44 -1.42
CA GLN A 355 13.70 33.22 -1.96
C GLN A 355 13.72 31.99 -2.87
N ASP A 356 12.70 31.14 -2.73
CA ASP A 356 12.53 29.96 -3.57
C ASP A 356 12.46 30.38 -5.05
N PRO A 357 13.21 29.73 -5.96
CA PRO A 357 13.15 30.04 -7.37
C PRO A 357 11.74 29.77 -7.93
N VAL A 358 11.30 30.64 -8.85
CA VAL A 358 10.06 30.46 -9.62
C VAL A 358 10.10 29.10 -10.31
N GLY A 359 9.15 28.22 -9.98
CA GLY A 359 9.08 26.85 -10.49
C GLY A 359 9.57 25.76 -9.53
N SER A 360 9.78 26.07 -8.24
CA SER A 360 10.02 25.04 -7.23
C SER A 360 8.84 24.06 -7.14
N PRO A 361 9.09 22.74 -7.03
CA PRO A 361 8.02 21.76 -6.90
C PRO A 361 7.20 22.04 -5.62
N PRO A 362 5.88 21.82 -5.63
CA PRO A 362 5.05 22.11 -4.48
C PRO A 362 5.55 21.35 -3.24
N PRO A 363 5.48 21.96 -2.04
CA PRO A 363 5.92 21.33 -0.81
C PRO A 363 5.12 20.04 -0.57
N PHE A 364 5.79 19.00 -0.06
CA PHE A 364 5.16 17.72 0.19
C PHE A 364 3.91 17.86 1.08
N ASN A 365 2.76 17.43 0.55
CA ASN A 365 1.51 17.40 1.29
C ASN A 365 0.89 16.00 1.27
N GLN A 366 0.96 15.32 2.41
CA GLN A 366 0.37 13.99 2.57
C GLN A 366 -1.16 13.95 2.32
N ARG A 367 -1.86 15.08 2.48
CA ARG A 367 -3.33 15.14 2.32
C ARG A 367 -3.76 14.80 0.89
N SER A 368 -2.98 15.19 -0.13
CA SER A 368 -3.30 14.89 -1.53
C SER A 368 -3.34 13.38 -1.80
N TYR A 369 -2.33 12.67 -1.30
CA TYR A 369 -2.20 11.23 -1.47
C TYR A 369 -3.23 10.46 -0.65
N LEU A 370 -3.44 10.86 0.61
CA LEU A 370 -4.43 10.22 1.48
C LEU A 370 -5.85 10.38 0.93
N ARG A 371 -6.18 11.51 0.29
CA ARG A 371 -7.47 11.71 -0.37
C ARG A 371 -7.66 10.73 -1.51
N LEU A 372 -6.67 10.58 -2.40
CA LEU A 372 -6.74 9.64 -3.52
C LEU A 372 -6.85 8.18 -3.06
N PHE A 373 -6.02 7.75 -2.11
CA PHE A 373 -6.13 6.41 -1.53
C PHE A 373 -7.50 6.19 -0.86
N GLY A 374 -8.00 7.18 -0.13
CA GLY A 374 -9.30 7.09 0.55
C GLY A 374 -10.47 7.01 -0.43
N ASN A 375 -10.43 7.80 -1.51
CA ASN A 375 -11.48 7.77 -2.53
C ASN A 375 -11.49 6.43 -3.26
N TRP A 376 -10.34 5.95 -3.75
CA TRP A 376 -10.28 4.64 -4.41
C TRP A 376 -10.67 3.49 -3.49
N LEU A 377 -10.28 3.54 -2.22
CA LEU A 377 -10.72 2.56 -1.23
C LEU A 377 -12.26 2.53 -1.11
N THR A 378 -12.88 3.71 -1.08
CA THR A 378 -14.33 3.84 -0.95
C THR A 378 -15.05 3.38 -2.22
N ASP A 379 -14.61 3.87 -3.38
CA ASP A 379 -15.23 3.63 -4.67
C ASP A 379 -15.12 2.15 -5.10
N LEU A 380 -13.96 1.51 -4.86
CA LEU A 380 -13.74 0.10 -5.20
C LEU A 380 -14.41 -0.87 -4.21
N SER A 381 -14.81 -0.39 -3.03
CA SER A 381 -15.53 -1.19 -2.03
C SER A 381 -17.06 -1.05 -2.16
N ALA A 382 -17.55 -0.13 -2.99
CA ALA A 382 -18.97 0.03 -3.23
C ALA A 382 -19.51 -1.10 -4.14
N PRO A 383 -20.76 -1.54 -3.95
CA PRO A 383 -21.38 -2.52 -4.85
C PRO A 383 -21.55 -1.91 -6.25
N ASP A 384 -20.83 -2.45 -7.23
CA ASP A 384 -20.89 -2.01 -8.63
C ASP A 384 -20.66 -3.22 -9.55
N PRO A 385 -21.67 -3.64 -10.35
CA PRO A 385 -21.58 -4.84 -11.19
C PRO A 385 -20.47 -4.82 -12.23
N SER A 386 -19.91 -3.64 -12.54
CA SER A 386 -18.75 -3.51 -13.44
C SER A 386 -17.39 -3.66 -12.74
N LEU A 387 -17.39 -3.66 -11.41
CA LEU A 387 -16.22 -3.80 -10.55
C LEU A 387 -16.34 -5.01 -9.60
N ASP A 388 -17.47 -5.73 -9.59
CA ASP A 388 -17.68 -6.98 -8.84
C ASP A 388 -16.60 -8.03 -9.16
N THR A 389 -15.99 -7.99 -10.35
CA THR A 389 -14.84 -8.82 -10.73
C THR A 389 -13.58 -8.58 -9.90
N LEU A 390 -13.46 -7.42 -9.25
CA LEU A 390 -12.38 -7.09 -8.31
C LEU A 390 -12.72 -7.47 -6.86
N GLN A 391 -13.98 -7.81 -6.58
CA GLN A 391 -14.41 -8.23 -5.26
C GLN A 391 -14.11 -9.72 -5.08
N PRO A 392 -13.47 -10.14 -3.97
CA PRO A 392 -13.31 -11.56 -3.69
C PRO A 392 -14.69 -12.18 -3.49
N GLN A 393 -15.00 -13.19 -4.31
CA GLN A 393 -16.17 -14.07 -4.15
C GLN A 393 -16.18 -14.74 -2.78
#